data_AF-A0A6P1F409-F1
#
_entry.id   AF-A0A6P1F409-F1
#
_cell.length_a   1.000
_cell.length_b   1.000
_cell.length_c   1.000
_cell.angle_alpha   90.00
_cell.angle_beta   90.00
_cell.angle_gamma   90.00
#
_symmetry.space_group_name_H-M   'P 1'
#
loop_
_entity.id
_entity.type
_entity.pdbx_description
1 polymer ?
#
loop_
_entity_poly.entity_id
_entity_poly.type
_entity_poly.pdbx_seq_one_letter_code
_entity_poly.pdbx_strand_id
1 'polypeptide(L)'
;MVTLVSESSEHRLFGRKRRANAGGESRREKRYVVMVTPEEDAQLRARAIVREVTVPRLLFESATAEDAVITDAEFKSVAADLMNIRSTMGYVSNNLNQLARFANTESRFPDEAEAAIADYRAVVAEYRAAMKRLAGA
;
A
#
# COMPACT_ATOMS: atom_id res chain seq x y z
N MET A 1 2.85 -36.94 9.41
CA MET A 1 3.49 -35.77 10.05
C MET A 1 3.19 -34.57 9.16
N VAL A 2 2.12 -33.82 9.47
CA VAL A 2 1.67 -32.68 8.65
C VAL A 2 2.32 -31.43 9.21
N THR A 3 3.24 -30.84 8.44
CA THR A 3 3.91 -29.59 8.80
C THR A 3 2.96 -28.44 8.54
N LEU A 4 2.45 -27.82 9.61
CA LEU A 4 1.71 -26.56 9.55
C LEU A 4 2.68 -25.46 9.10
N VAL A 5 2.58 -25.05 7.85
CA VAL A 5 3.25 -23.84 7.36
C VAL A 5 2.46 -22.65 7.91
N SER A 6 3.08 -21.97 8.87
CA SER A 6 2.58 -20.77 9.57
C SER A 6 1.88 -19.80 8.64
N GLU A 7 0.63 -19.51 8.94
CA GLU A 7 -0.19 -18.47 8.32
C GLU A 7 0.50 -17.09 8.42
N SER A 8 0.52 -16.42 7.27
CA SER A 8 0.11 -15.02 7.07
C SER A 8 0.49 -14.01 8.15
N SER A 9 1.69 -13.44 8.05
CA SER A 9 1.99 -12.18 8.75
C SER A 9 1.21 -11.04 8.09
N GLU A 10 0.10 -10.69 8.73
CA GLU A 10 -0.66 -9.44 8.70
C GLU A 10 -0.11 -8.33 7.79
N HIS A 11 -1.00 -7.80 6.93
CA HIS A 11 -0.81 -6.58 6.16
C HIS A 11 -0.48 -5.39 7.06
N ARG A 12 0.81 -5.18 7.35
CA ARG A 12 1.31 -3.85 7.68
C ARG A 12 1.28 -3.04 6.39
N LEU A 13 0.44 -2.01 6.37
CA LEU A 13 0.32 -1.02 5.27
C LEU A 13 1.67 -0.39 4.90
N PHE A 14 2.65 -0.46 5.79
CA PHE A 14 4.05 -0.10 5.55
C PHE A 14 4.92 -1.35 5.73
N GLY A 15 5.69 -1.70 4.71
CA GLY A 15 6.55 -2.89 4.72
C GLY A 15 7.52 -2.94 5.91
N ARG A 16 8.11 -4.12 6.17
CA ARG A 16 9.05 -4.32 7.30
C ARG A 16 10.24 -3.34 7.24
N LYS A 17 10.72 -2.80 8.37
CA LYS A 17 11.94 -1.94 8.35
C LYS A 17 13.19 -2.66 7.80
N ARG A 18 13.32 -3.96 8.08
CA ARG A 18 14.39 -4.85 7.56
C ARG A 18 13.84 -5.75 6.45
N ARG A 19 14.69 -6.16 5.51
CA ARG A 19 14.36 -7.19 4.52
C ARG A 19 13.87 -8.47 5.22
N ALA A 20 12.89 -9.13 4.62
CA ALA A 20 12.45 -10.45 5.04
C ALA A 20 13.62 -11.44 5.03
N ASN A 21 13.61 -12.36 5.98
CA ASN A 21 14.54 -13.48 5.99
C ASN A 21 14.23 -14.35 4.76
N ALA A 22 15.27 -14.82 4.08
CA ALA A 22 15.10 -15.80 3.00
C ALA A 22 15.33 -17.20 3.58
N GLY A 23 14.43 -18.14 3.26
CA GLY A 23 14.44 -19.51 3.78
C GLY A 23 14.41 -20.55 2.66
N GLY A 24 14.64 -21.82 3.01
CA GLY A 24 14.66 -22.93 2.06
C GLY A 24 15.67 -22.73 0.94
N GLU A 25 15.25 -23.02 -0.29
CA GLU A 25 16.06 -22.88 -1.51
C GLU A 25 16.47 -21.44 -1.85
N SER A 26 15.80 -20.44 -1.25
CA SER A 26 16.12 -19.01 -1.45
C SER A 26 17.14 -18.46 -0.44
N ARG A 27 17.78 -19.33 0.37
CA ARG A 27 18.72 -18.93 1.41
C ARG A 27 19.85 -18.06 0.81
N ARG A 28 20.09 -16.91 1.44
CA ARG A 28 21.16 -16.00 1.01
C ARG A 28 22.51 -16.53 1.47
N GLU A 29 23.40 -16.81 0.53
CA GLU A 29 24.73 -17.37 0.80
C GLU A 29 25.85 -16.33 0.77
N LYS A 30 25.70 -15.27 -0.05
CA LYS A 30 26.72 -14.24 -0.24
C LYS A 30 26.50 -13.02 0.67
N ARG A 31 27.59 -12.47 1.19
CA ARG A 31 27.62 -11.21 1.95
C ARG A 31 28.50 -10.19 1.21
N TYR A 32 27.98 -8.98 1.04
CA TYR A 32 28.75 -7.82 0.62
C TYR A 32 28.99 -6.92 1.83
N VAL A 33 30.23 -6.48 2.01
CA VAL A 33 30.63 -5.52 3.05
C VAL A 33 30.92 -4.18 2.38
N VAL A 34 30.32 -3.10 2.89
CA VAL A 34 30.51 -1.75 2.37
C VAL A 34 31.17 -0.93 3.47
N MET A 35 32.35 -0.40 3.17
CA MET A 35 33.08 0.52 4.05
C MET A 35 32.68 1.94 3.70
N VAL A 36 32.46 2.78 4.69
CA VAL A 36 32.00 4.17 4.53
C VAL A 36 32.75 5.10 5.46
N THR A 37 32.91 6.36 5.06
CA THR A 37 33.37 7.41 5.97
C THR A 37 32.25 7.78 6.97
N PRO A 38 32.57 8.51 8.06
CA PRO A 38 31.54 8.99 9.00
C PRO A 38 30.47 9.85 8.33
N GLU A 39 30.85 10.69 7.37
CA GLU A 39 29.95 11.57 6.63
C GLU A 39 29.00 10.75 5.75
N GLU A 40 29.51 9.72 5.07
CA GLU A 40 28.72 8.81 4.25
C GLU A 40 27.74 7.99 5.10
N ASP A 41 28.16 7.49 6.27
CA ASP A 41 27.27 6.78 7.20
C ASP A 41 26.13 7.69 7.67
N ALA A 42 26.43 8.95 8.02
CA ALA A 42 25.42 9.93 8.41
C ALA A 42 24.39 10.16 7.29
N GLN A 43 24.83 10.30 6.04
CA GLN A 43 23.95 10.45 4.88
C GLN A 43 23.07 9.20 4.66
N LEU A 44 23.66 8.01 4.74
CA LEU A 44 22.93 6.75 4.59
C LEU A 44 21.88 6.55 5.68
N ARG A 45 22.21 6.88 6.93
CA ARG A 45 21.26 6.82 8.05
C ARG A 45 20.14 7.83 7.89
N ALA A 46 20.45 9.07 7.51
CA ALA A 46 19.42 10.09 7.27
C ALA A 46 18.42 9.63 6.20
N ARG A 47 18.91 9.10 5.06
CA ARG A 47 18.06 8.56 4.00
C ARG A 47 17.25 7.34 4.45
N ALA A 48 17.84 6.46 5.26
CA ALA A 48 17.18 5.29 5.79
C ALA A 48 16.06 5.65 6.79
N ILE A 49 16.27 6.68 7.63
CA ILE A 49 15.26 7.22 8.55
C ILE A 49 14.08 7.78 7.77
N VAL A 50 14.32 8.62 6.75
CA VAL A 50 13.27 9.21 5.91
C VAL A 50 12.42 8.13 5.23
N ARG A 51 13.02 7.01 4.82
CA ARG A 51 12.34 5.88 4.19
C ARG A 51 11.87 4.80 5.18
N GLU A 52 12.05 5.02 6.48
CA GLU A 52 11.73 4.09 7.57
C GLU A 52 12.31 2.66 7.41
N VAL A 53 13.46 2.51 6.76
CA VAL A 53 14.12 1.22 6.50
C VAL A 53 15.50 1.14 7.15
N THR A 54 16.13 -0.03 7.14
CA THR A 54 17.54 -0.19 7.54
C THR A 54 18.49 0.18 6.41
N VAL A 55 19.69 0.67 6.74
CA VAL A 55 20.73 1.00 5.73
C VAL A 55 21.04 -0.16 4.78
N PRO A 56 21.19 -1.43 5.23
CA PRO A 56 21.41 -2.54 4.29
C PRO A 56 20.23 -2.82 3.35
N ARG A 57 19.00 -2.54 3.79
CA ARG A 57 17.81 -2.67 2.94
C ARG A 57 17.81 -1.56 1.90
N LEU A 58 18.06 -0.32 2.32
CA LEU A 58 18.20 0.84 1.44
C LEU A 58 19.22 0.60 0.34
N LEU A 59 20.45 0.18 0.68
CA LEU A 59 21.51 -0.07 -0.29
C LEU A 59 21.14 -1.17 -1.30
N PHE A 60 20.52 -2.25 -0.83
CA PHE A 60 20.11 -3.34 -1.70
C PHE A 60 19.00 -2.88 -2.65
N GLU A 61 17.92 -2.30 -2.13
CA GLU A 61 16.77 -1.85 -2.94
C GLU A 61 17.18 -0.77 -3.94
N SER A 62 18.04 0.17 -3.56
CA SER A 62 18.55 1.19 -4.48
C SER A 62 19.41 0.61 -5.61
N ALA A 63 20.05 -0.53 -5.42
CA ALA A 63 20.90 -1.16 -6.44
C ALA A 63 20.17 -2.21 -7.29
N THR A 64 19.11 -2.83 -6.76
CA THR A 64 18.38 -3.92 -7.43
C THR A 64 17.01 -3.53 -7.93
N ALA A 65 16.53 -2.32 -7.65
CA ALA A 65 15.31 -1.83 -8.27
C ALA A 65 15.60 -1.59 -9.76
N GLU A 66 15.20 -2.53 -10.60
CA GLU A 66 15.43 -2.48 -12.06
C GLU A 66 14.80 -1.23 -12.71
N ASP A 67 13.80 -0.58 -12.10
CA ASP A 67 13.08 0.58 -12.68
C ASP A 67 12.60 1.66 -11.67
N ALA A 68 13.11 1.75 -10.43
CA ALA A 68 12.50 2.65 -9.42
C ALA A 68 12.99 4.11 -9.47
N VAL A 69 12.92 4.75 -10.64
CA VAL A 69 12.77 6.21 -10.70
C VAL A 69 11.30 6.48 -11.03
N ILE A 70 10.42 6.33 -10.03
CA ILE A 70 9.13 7.00 -10.11
C ILE A 70 9.47 8.49 -10.07
N THR A 71 9.27 9.16 -11.20
CA THR A 71 9.47 10.60 -11.28
C THR A 71 8.48 11.31 -10.35
N ASP A 72 8.84 12.51 -9.88
CA ASP A 72 7.95 13.31 -9.01
C ASP A 72 6.57 13.56 -9.68
N ALA A 73 6.53 13.60 -11.01
CA ALA A 73 5.31 13.72 -11.80
C ALA A 73 4.43 12.45 -11.70
N GLU A 74 5.01 11.26 -11.87
CA GLU A 74 4.30 9.98 -11.74
C GLU A 74 3.79 9.78 -10.31
N PHE A 75 4.60 10.15 -9.31
CA PHE A 75 4.17 10.10 -7.91
C PHE A 75 2.98 11.02 -7.63
N LYS A 76 3.03 12.28 -8.12
CA LYS A 76 1.93 13.23 -7.98
C LYS A 76 0.67 12.77 -8.71
N SER A 77 0.80 12.14 -9.88
CA SER A 77 -0.34 11.55 -10.60
C SER A 77 -1.01 10.47 -9.77
N VAL A 78 -0.23 9.51 -9.26
CA VAL A 78 -0.74 8.44 -8.39
C VAL A 78 -1.39 9.00 -7.12
N ALA A 79 -0.77 10.02 -6.50
CA ALA A 79 -1.32 10.67 -5.33
C ALA A 79 -2.65 11.39 -5.63
N ALA A 80 -2.76 12.06 -6.79
CA ALA A 80 -3.98 12.70 -7.24
C ALA A 80 -5.10 11.67 -7.48
N ASP A 81 -4.78 10.54 -8.12
CA ASP A 81 -5.73 9.44 -8.33
C ASP A 81 -6.25 8.90 -6.99
N LEU A 82 -5.36 8.73 -6.01
CA LEU A 82 -5.74 8.27 -4.67
C LEU A 82 -6.63 9.28 -3.92
N MET A 83 -6.35 10.58 -4.07
CA MET A 83 -7.18 11.65 -3.49
C MET A 83 -8.57 11.72 -4.14
N ASN A 84 -8.65 11.50 -5.44
CA ASN A 84 -9.92 11.42 -6.16
C ASN A 84 -10.75 10.25 -5.66
N ILE A 85 -10.16 9.05 -5.55
CA ILE A 85 -10.87 7.87 -5.05
C ILE A 85 -11.36 8.08 -3.61
N ARG A 86 -10.52 8.67 -2.73
CA ARG A 86 -10.93 9.02 -1.36
C ARG A 86 -12.14 9.96 -1.35
N SER A 87 -12.18 10.93 -2.25
CA SER A 87 -13.29 11.88 -2.35
C SER A 87 -14.56 11.19 -2.82
N THR A 88 -14.47 10.34 -3.86
CA THR A 88 -15.59 9.53 -4.36
C THR A 88 -16.18 8.64 -3.27
N MET A 89 -15.34 7.96 -2.47
CA MET A 89 -15.81 7.18 -1.33
C MET A 89 -16.54 8.02 -0.28
N GLY A 90 -16.10 9.26 -0.05
CA GLY A 90 -16.77 10.21 0.83
C GLY A 90 -18.18 10.56 0.36
N TYR A 91 -18.37 10.81 -0.94
CA TYR A 91 -19.68 11.08 -1.52
C TYR A 91 -20.63 9.88 -1.39
N VAL A 92 -20.16 8.67 -1.69
CA VAL A 92 -20.98 7.47 -1.56
C VAL A 92 -21.36 7.21 -0.11
N SER A 93 -20.43 7.42 0.84
CA SER A 93 -20.71 7.29 2.27
C SER A 93 -21.78 8.28 2.74
N ASN A 94 -21.73 9.52 2.25
CA ASN A 94 -22.75 10.53 2.54
C ASN A 94 -24.12 10.13 1.97
N ASN A 95 -24.18 9.62 0.74
CA ASN A 95 -25.42 9.16 0.13
C ASN A 95 -26.03 7.99 0.91
N LEU A 96 -25.22 7.00 1.32
CA LEU A 96 -25.67 5.90 2.17
C LEU A 96 -26.20 6.39 3.53
N ASN A 97 -25.54 7.39 4.13
CA ASN A 97 -25.99 7.98 5.39
C ASN A 97 -27.33 8.74 5.25
N GLN A 98 -27.56 9.41 4.11
CA GLN A 98 -28.83 10.06 3.81
C GLN A 98 -29.96 9.04 3.61
N LEU A 99 -29.68 7.97 2.87
CA LEU A 99 -30.62 6.86 2.66
C LEU A 99 -31.00 6.19 3.98
N ALA A 100 -30.02 5.95 4.86
CA ALA A 100 -30.26 5.42 6.20
C ALA A 100 -31.14 6.35 7.05
N ARG A 101 -30.91 7.67 7.01
CA ARG A 101 -31.75 8.65 7.71
C ARG A 101 -33.17 8.69 7.17
N PHE A 102 -33.33 8.64 5.85
CA PHE A 102 -34.65 8.59 5.22
C PHE A 102 -35.40 7.33 5.63
N ALA A 103 -34.75 6.16 5.52
CA ALA A 103 -35.35 4.88 5.90
C ALA A 103 -35.74 4.83 7.39
N ASN A 104 -34.94 5.42 8.27
CA ASN A 104 -35.25 5.52 9.70
C ASN A 104 -36.39 6.50 10.00
N THR A 105 -36.51 7.59 9.23
CA THR A 105 -37.56 8.61 9.43
C THR A 105 -38.90 8.12 8.89
N GLU A 106 -38.90 7.53 7.70
CA GLU A 106 -40.11 7.15 6.96
C GLU A 106 -40.51 5.68 7.18
N SER A 107 -39.69 4.90 7.89
CA SER A 107 -39.85 3.45 8.08
C SER A 107 -40.07 2.67 6.77
N ARG A 108 -39.58 3.21 5.64
CA ARG A 108 -39.66 2.63 4.30
C ARG A 108 -38.28 2.65 3.66
N PHE A 109 -37.88 1.54 3.06
CA PHE A 109 -36.64 1.44 2.31
C PHE A 109 -36.87 1.99 0.89
N PRO A 110 -36.07 2.96 0.40
CA PRO A 110 -36.26 3.53 -0.95
C PRO A 110 -35.89 2.52 -2.03
N ASP A 111 -36.62 2.53 -3.14
CA ASP A 111 -36.32 1.68 -4.29
C ASP A 111 -34.95 2.05 -4.91
N GLU A 112 -34.50 3.29 -4.76
CA GLU A 112 -33.18 3.77 -5.21
C GLU A 112 -32.00 3.26 -4.35
N ALA A 113 -32.28 2.60 -3.22
CA ALA A 113 -31.26 2.06 -2.33
C ALA A 113 -30.36 1.02 -3.00
N GLU A 114 -30.94 0.21 -3.88
CA GLU A 114 -30.22 -0.86 -4.59
C GLU A 114 -29.22 -0.28 -5.59
N ALA A 115 -29.58 0.83 -6.26
CA ALA A 115 -28.70 1.57 -7.16
C ALA A 115 -27.51 2.19 -6.39
N ALA A 116 -27.75 2.80 -5.23
CA ALA A 116 -26.69 3.37 -4.40
C ALA A 116 -25.67 2.32 -3.91
N ILE A 117 -26.13 1.10 -3.62
CA ILE A 117 -25.26 -0.03 -3.25
C ILE A 117 -24.46 -0.52 -4.46
N ALA A 118 -25.06 -0.55 -5.65
CA ALA A 118 -24.36 -0.91 -6.88
C ALA A 118 -23.23 0.07 -7.20
N ASP A 119 -23.49 1.37 -7.08
CA ASP A 119 -22.49 2.43 -7.28
C ASP A 119 -21.33 2.32 -6.27
N TYR A 120 -21.63 2.04 -5.00
CA TYR A 120 -20.61 1.79 -3.98
C TYR A 120 -19.71 0.61 -4.36
N ARG A 121 -20.29 -0.50 -4.80
CA ARG A 121 -19.53 -1.70 -5.21
C ARG A 121 -18.62 -1.41 -6.40
N ALA A 122 -19.08 -0.61 -7.36
CA ALA A 122 -18.29 -0.21 -8.52
C ALA A 122 -17.06 0.62 -8.11
N VAL A 123 -17.25 1.62 -7.24
CA VAL A 123 -16.15 2.47 -6.73
C VAL A 123 -15.11 1.64 -5.95
N VAL A 124 -15.55 0.67 -5.13
CA VAL A 124 -14.63 -0.21 -4.41
C VAL A 124 -13.84 -1.12 -5.36
N ALA A 125 -14.45 -1.58 -6.45
CA ALA A 125 -13.76 -2.38 -7.46
C ALA A 125 -12.69 -1.56 -8.19
N GLU A 126 -13.00 -0.32 -8.55
CA GLU A 126 -12.06 0.62 -9.18
C GLU A 126 -10.88 0.94 -8.26
N TYR A 127 -11.16 1.22 -6.98
CA TYR A 127 -10.13 1.42 -5.96
C TYR A 127 -9.18 0.21 -5.86
N ARG A 128 -9.73 -1.01 -5.78
CA ARG A 128 -8.92 -2.23 -5.71
C ARG A 128 -8.05 -2.42 -6.96
N ALA A 129 -8.57 -2.07 -8.14
CA ALA A 129 -7.81 -2.15 -9.38
C ALA A 129 -6.67 -1.12 -9.43
N ALA A 130 -6.91 0.11 -8.99
CA ALA A 130 -5.88 1.14 -8.88
C ALA A 130 -4.77 0.73 -7.90
N MET A 131 -5.15 0.16 -6.74
CA MET A 131 -4.19 -0.35 -5.76
C MET A 131 -3.33 -1.50 -6.28
N LYS A 132 -3.89 -2.40 -7.12
CA LYS A 132 -3.09 -3.47 -7.75
C LYS A 132 -2.04 -2.92 -8.72
N ARG A 133 -2.42 -1.96 -9.56
CA ARG A 133 -1.48 -1.29 -10.49
C ARG A 133 -0.34 -0.63 -9.73
N LEU A 134 -0.65 0.04 -8.63
CA LEU A 134 0.35 0.67 -7.77
C LEU A 134 1.28 -0.35 -7.09
N ALA A 135 0.77 -1.53 -6.75
CA ALA A 135 1.56 -2.60 -6.14
C ALA A 135 2.43 -3.39 -7.14
N GLY A 136 2.32 -3.11 -8.45
CA GLY A 136 3.09 -3.80 -9.49
C GLY A 136 2.71 -5.26 -9.70
N ALA A 137 1.43 -5.63 -9.47
CA ALA A 137 0.91 -6.99 -9.60
C ALA A 137 -0.32 -7.08 -10.52
#